data_AF-X1RR77-F1
#
_entry.id   AF-X1RR77-F1
#
_cell.length_a   1.000
_cell.length_b   1.000
_cell.length_c   1.000
_cell.angle_alpha   90.00
_cell.angle_beta   90.00
_cell.angle_gamma   90.00
#
_symmetry.space_group_name_H-M   'P 1'
#
loop_
_entity.id
_entity.type
_entity.pdbx_description
1 polymer ?
#
loop_
_entity_poly.entity_id
_entity_poly.type
_entity_poly.pdbx_seq_one_letter_code
_entity_poly.pdbx_strand_id
1 'polypeptide(L)'
;MASISITAPSSAEEGERVSVSVRVTSTLAYHASYEATIYAVPDRYPDYVIGSIDQIIKSGESVTRSASFTMPDCNTTVFVWVERWSKDHWVYDGSKSKVVSLEIPAPDNLSS
;
A
#
# COMPACT_ATOMS: atom_id res chain seq x y z
N MET A 1 -6.14 3.02 -16.84
CA MET A 1 -5.78 3.29 -15.44
C MET A 1 -6.01 2.03 -14.64
N ALA A 2 -4.97 1.48 -14.03
CA ALA A 2 -5.02 0.23 -13.31
C ALA A 2 -6.04 0.32 -12.15
N SER A 3 -6.67 -0.82 -11.84
CA SER A 3 -7.47 -0.93 -10.63
C SER A 3 -6.57 -1.41 -9.48
N ILE A 4 -6.63 -0.71 -8.35
CA ILE A 4 -5.77 -0.94 -7.18
C ILE A 4 -6.65 -1.34 -5.99
N SER A 5 -6.26 -2.39 -5.27
CA SER A 5 -6.83 -2.73 -3.96
C SER A 5 -5.74 -2.90 -2.92
N ILE A 6 -5.97 -2.34 -1.73
CA ILE A 6 -5.09 -2.44 -0.57
C ILE A 6 -5.87 -3.16 0.52
N THR A 7 -5.33 -4.27 1.00
CA THR A 7 -5.82 -5.01 2.17
C THR A 7 -4.80 -4.86 3.29
N ALA A 8 -5.25 -4.28 4.39
CA ALA A 8 -4.53 -4.10 5.64
C ALA A 8 -5.58 -4.05 6.77
N PRO A 9 -5.22 -4.28 8.04
CA PRO A 9 -6.13 -4.02 9.16
C PRO A 9 -6.53 -2.53 9.21
N SER A 10 -7.58 -2.20 9.95
CA SER A 10 -8.00 -0.81 10.18
C SER A 10 -7.17 -0.11 11.26
N SER A 11 -6.61 -0.88 12.19
CA SER A 11 -5.77 -0.41 13.30
C SER A 11 -4.72 -1.46 13.68
N ALA A 12 -3.71 -1.04 14.43
CA ALA A 12 -2.68 -1.89 15.02
C ALA A 12 -2.04 -1.20 16.24
N GLU A 13 -1.52 -1.98 17.19
CA GLU A 13 -0.79 -1.46 18.35
C GLU A 13 0.59 -0.92 17.95
N GLU A 14 1.15 0.02 18.72
CA GLU A 14 2.53 0.46 18.53
C GLU A 14 3.50 -0.74 18.61
N GLY A 15 4.40 -0.85 17.65
CA GLY A 15 5.35 -1.95 17.55
C GLY A 15 4.80 -3.23 16.90
N GLU A 16 3.49 -3.31 16.65
CA GLU A 16 2.88 -4.45 15.95
C GLU A 16 3.34 -4.51 14.48
N ARG A 17 3.53 -5.72 13.95
CA ARG A 17 3.80 -5.92 12.53
C ARG A 17 2.49 -5.91 11.73
N VAL A 18 2.27 -4.83 10.98
CA VAL A 18 1.12 -4.68 10.08
C VAL A 18 1.38 -5.38 8.77
N SER A 19 0.53 -6.35 8.42
CA SER A 19 0.56 -7.02 7.11
C SER A 19 -0.25 -6.23 6.07
N VAL A 20 0.33 -6.06 4.88
CA VAL A 20 -0.26 -5.34 3.76
C VAL A 20 -0.26 -6.24 2.52
N SER A 21 -1.38 -6.30 1.82
CA SER A 21 -1.48 -6.94 0.50
C SER A 21 -2.01 -5.95 -0.52
N VAL A 22 -1.25 -5.72 -1.58
CA VAL A 22 -1.60 -4.81 -2.67
C VAL A 22 -1.82 -5.63 -3.93
N ARG A 23 -2.96 -5.42 -4.58
CA ARG A 23 -3.27 -6.01 -5.89
C ARG A 23 -3.46 -4.92 -6.92
N VAL A 24 -2.73 -5.04 -8.02
CA VAL A 24 -2.81 -4.16 -9.19
C VAL A 24 -3.37 -4.97 -10.34
N THR A 25 -4.45 -4.48 -10.96
CA THR A 25 -5.14 -5.14 -12.08
C THR A 25 -5.08 -4.26 -13.32
N SER A 26 -4.61 -4.80 -14.44
CA SER A 26 -4.64 -4.08 -15.71
C SER A 26 -6.09 -3.99 -16.22
N THR A 27 -6.53 -2.77 -16.52
CA THR A 27 -7.85 -2.49 -17.14
C THR A 27 -7.72 -2.20 -18.64
N LEU A 28 -6.50 -2.26 -19.18
CA LEU A 28 -6.25 -2.03 -20.59
C LEU A 28 -6.65 -3.26 -21.41
N ALA A 29 -7.02 -3.03 -22.67
CA ALA A 29 -7.32 -4.10 -23.62
C ALA A 29 -6.07 -4.83 -24.16
N TYR A 30 -4.87 -4.44 -23.73
CA TYR A 30 -3.58 -4.99 -24.15
C TYR A 30 -2.64 -5.16 -22.93
N HIS A 31 -1.52 -5.87 -23.10
CA HIS A 31 -0.52 -6.03 -22.05
C HIS A 31 0.35 -4.78 -21.93
N ALA A 32 0.70 -4.39 -20.70
CA ALA A 32 1.61 -3.30 -20.47
C ALA A 32 2.52 -3.62 -19.29
N SER A 33 3.71 -3.02 -19.27
CA SER A 33 4.58 -3.01 -18.10
C SER A 33 4.04 -2.02 -17.07
N TYR A 34 4.03 -2.44 -15.81
CA TYR A 34 3.60 -1.63 -14.67
C TYR A 34 4.69 -1.61 -13.62
N GLU A 35 4.96 -0.42 -13.11
CA GLU A 35 5.73 -0.20 -11.89
C GLU A 35 4.77 0.27 -10.80
N ALA A 36 4.82 -0.34 -9.63
CA ALA A 36 4.10 0.15 -8.46
C ALA A 36 5.03 0.23 -7.27
N THR A 37 5.00 1.35 -6.56
CA THR A 37 5.73 1.52 -5.31
C THR A 37 4.74 1.62 -4.17
N ILE A 38 4.98 0.83 -3.13
CA ILE A 38 4.13 0.73 -1.94
C ILE A 38 4.88 1.39 -0.79
N TYR A 39 4.30 2.45 -0.24
CA TYR A 39 4.86 3.24 0.84
C TYR A 39 4.10 3.01 2.14
N ALA A 40 4.82 3.02 3.25
CA ALA A 40 4.27 3.41 4.54
C ALA A 40 4.56 4.90 4.73
N VAL A 41 3.52 5.66 5.05
CA VAL A 41 3.58 7.12 5.26
C VAL A 41 3.06 7.42 6.67
N PRO A 42 3.93 7.36 7.70
CA PRO A 42 3.56 7.72 9.07
C PRO A 42 3.27 9.23 9.16
N ASP A 43 2.30 9.62 9.99
CA ASP A 43 1.94 11.04 10.16
C ASP A 43 3.07 11.91 10.75
N ARG A 44 4.04 11.29 11.45
CA ARG A 44 5.12 11.99 12.19
C ARG A 44 6.53 11.74 11.69
N TYR A 45 6.72 10.80 10.75
CA TYR A 45 8.03 10.36 10.29
C TYR A 45 8.11 10.42 8.76
N PRO A 46 9.33 10.46 8.17
CA PRO A 46 9.49 10.31 6.74
C PRO A 46 8.82 9.03 6.22
N ASP A 47 8.29 9.11 5.01
CA ASP A 47 7.78 7.96 4.29
C ASP A 47 8.92 7.00 3.91
N TYR A 48 8.57 5.73 3.72
CA TYR A 48 9.51 4.72 3.28
C TYR A 48 8.83 3.62 2.47
N VAL A 49 9.59 3.02 1.55
CA VAL A 49 9.11 1.97 0.68
C VAL A 49 9.07 0.64 1.44
N ILE A 50 7.91 -0.02 1.39
CA ILE A 50 7.68 -1.33 2.02
C ILE A 50 7.51 -2.44 0.99
N GLY A 51 7.40 -2.10 -0.30
CA GLY A 51 7.36 -3.06 -1.38
C GLY A 51 7.22 -2.40 -2.75
N SER A 52 7.40 -3.20 -3.79
CA SER A 52 7.21 -2.78 -5.17
C SER A 52 6.71 -3.91 -6.07
N ILE A 53 6.19 -3.53 -7.24
CA ILE A 53 5.86 -4.39 -8.37
C ILE A 53 6.56 -3.79 -9.59
N ASP A 54 7.23 -4.61 -10.38
CA ASP A 54 7.74 -4.24 -11.72
C ASP A 54 7.53 -5.46 -12.63
N GLN A 55 6.41 -5.47 -13.35
CA GLN A 55 5.99 -6.61 -14.17
C GLN A 55 5.12 -6.20 -15.35
N ILE A 56 5.13 -7.03 -16.40
CA ILE A 56 4.11 -6.98 -17.45
C ILE A 56 2.82 -7.63 -16.91
N ILE A 57 1.72 -6.88 -16.93
CA ILE A 57 0.40 -7.36 -16.56
C ILE A 57 -0.47 -7.39 -17.82
N LYS A 58 -1.01 -8.56 -18.17
CA LYS A 58 -1.88 -8.71 -19.35
C LYS A 58 -3.26 -8.11 -19.07
N SER A 59 -3.99 -7.84 -20.16
CA SER A 59 -5.37 -7.33 -20.11
C SER A 59 -6.24 -8.15 -19.16
N GLY A 60 -6.81 -7.50 -18.15
CA GLY A 60 -7.69 -8.11 -17.14
C GLY A 60 -6.98 -8.95 -16.06
N GLU A 61 -5.69 -9.23 -16.21
CA GLU A 61 -4.90 -9.93 -15.20
C GLU A 61 -4.49 -9.01 -14.04
N SER A 62 -4.03 -9.62 -12.96
CA SER A 62 -3.57 -8.91 -11.77
C SER A 62 -2.31 -9.52 -11.19
N VAL A 63 -1.52 -8.67 -10.56
CA VAL A 63 -0.42 -9.07 -9.70
C VAL A 63 -0.73 -8.66 -8.27
N THR A 64 -0.44 -9.55 -7.32
CA THR A 64 -0.55 -9.27 -5.88
C THR A 64 0.84 -9.28 -5.26
N ARG A 65 1.11 -8.29 -4.40
CA ARG A 65 2.33 -8.20 -3.62
C ARG A 65 2.00 -8.08 -2.14
N SER A 66 2.59 -8.95 -1.33
CA SER A 66 2.58 -8.83 0.12
C SER A 66 3.74 -7.96 0.59
N ALA A 67 3.47 -7.09 1.54
CA ALA A 67 4.41 -6.21 2.21
C ALA A 67 4.03 -6.11 3.70
N SER A 68 4.85 -5.44 4.48
CA SER A 68 4.54 -5.19 5.89
C SER A 68 5.38 -4.06 6.44
N PHE A 69 4.90 -3.42 7.49
CA PHE A 69 5.65 -2.44 8.27
C PHE A 69 5.45 -2.66 9.77
N THR A 70 6.29 -2.06 10.59
CA THR A 70 6.09 -2.00 12.03
C THR A 70 5.32 -0.73 12.35
N MET A 71 4.20 -0.86 13.05
CA MET A 71 3.33 0.26 13.39
C MET A 71 4.09 1.24 14.30
N PRO A 72 4.24 2.52 13.90
CA PRO A 72 4.84 3.54 14.75
C PRO A 72 3.83 4.07 15.78
N ASP A 73 4.26 4.99 16.64
CA ASP A 73 3.42 5.72 17.63
C ASP A 73 2.47 6.75 16.98
N CYS A 74 2.07 6.54 15.72
CA CYS A 74 1.13 7.38 15.00
C CYS A 74 0.39 6.58 13.92
N ASN A 75 -0.68 7.16 13.38
CA ASN A 75 -1.34 6.58 12.21
C ASN A 75 -0.34 6.49 11.06
N THR A 76 -0.54 5.47 10.23
CA THR A 76 0.28 5.25 9.04
C THR A 76 -0.62 5.03 7.84
N THR A 77 -0.40 5.82 6.80
CA THR A 77 -1.07 5.62 5.51
C THR A 77 -0.25 4.66 4.66
N VAL A 78 -0.86 3.55 4.25
CA VAL A 78 -0.35 2.74 3.14
C VAL A 78 -0.72 3.46 1.86
N PHE A 79 0.28 3.89 1.09
CA PHE A 79 0.10 4.56 -0.20
C PHE A 79 0.69 3.72 -1.33
N VAL A 80 -0.04 3.58 -2.43
CA VAL A 80 0.41 2.88 -3.62
C VAL A 80 0.40 3.85 -4.79
N TRP A 81 1.57 4.08 -5.38
CA TRP A 81 1.75 4.81 -6.62
C TRP A 81 1.96 3.81 -7.75
N VAL A 82 1.22 3.93 -8.85
CA VAL A 82 1.33 3.05 -10.02
C VAL A 82 1.65 3.86 -11.26
N GLU A 83 2.67 3.43 -11.96
CA GLU A 83 3.06 3.90 -13.27
C GLU A 83 2.94 2.77 -14.28
N ARG A 84 2.78 3.16 -15.54
CA ARG A 84 2.72 2.25 -16.67
C ARG A 84 3.69 2.71 -17.74
N TRP A 85 4.38 1.76 -18.36
CA TRP A 85 5.23 2.08 -19.49
C TRP A 85 4.37 2.47 -20.70
N SER A 86 4.66 3.62 -21.28
CA SER A 86 3.92 4.15 -22.42
C SER A 86 4.89 4.78 -23.41
N LYS A 87 4.97 4.21 -24.62
CA LYS A 87 5.88 4.61 -25.70
C LYS A 87 7.36 4.44 -25.32
N ASP A 88 7.89 5.34 -24.50
CA ASP A 88 9.33 5.49 -24.19
C ASP A 88 9.60 5.95 -22.75
N HIS A 89 8.58 6.10 -21.90
CA HIS A 89 8.73 6.48 -20.50
C HIS A 89 7.62 5.90 -19.61
N TRP A 90 7.86 5.93 -18.30
CA TRP A 90 6.85 5.67 -17.29
C TRP A 90 5.89 6.84 -17.18
N VAL A 91 4.59 6.56 -17.21
CA VAL A 91 3.54 7.55 -16.99
C VAL A 91 2.70 7.14 -15.80
N TYR A 92 2.25 8.12 -15.02
CA TYR A 92 1.27 7.90 -13.97
C TYR A 92 0.04 7.17 -14.49
N ASP A 93 -0.31 6.04 -13.85
CA ASP A 93 -1.45 5.20 -14.20
C ASP A 93 -2.37 4.95 -13.00
N GLY A 94 -2.19 5.62 -11.86
CA GLY A 94 -3.13 5.60 -10.74
C GLY A 94 -2.48 5.53 -9.37
N SER A 95 -3.27 5.80 -8.33
CA SER A 95 -2.85 5.64 -6.94
C SER A 95 -4.01 5.25 -6.04
N LYS A 96 -3.69 4.67 -4.88
CA LYS A 96 -4.67 4.40 -3.82
C LYS A 96 -4.01 4.49 -2.45
N SER A 97 -4.78 4.85 -1.44
CA SER A 97 -4.34 4.86 -0.05
C SER A 97 -5.30 4.10 0.88
N LYS A 98 -4.76 3.66 2.01
CA LYS A 98 -5.51 3.17 3.16
C LYS A 98 -4.80 3.58 4.44
N VAL A 99 -5.54 4.19 5.37
CA VAL A 99 -5.02 4.51 6.71
C VAL A 99 -5.13 3.27 7.61
N VAL A 100 -4.07 3.02 8.37
CA VAL A 100 -4.05 2.13 9.53
C VAL A 100 -3.89 3.02 10.76
N SER A 101 -4.90 3.01 11.63
CA SER A 101 -4.91 3.86 12.83
C SER A 101 -4.05 3.25 13.94
N LEU A 102 -3.37 4.09 14.72
CA LEU A 102 -2.75 3.63 15.96
C LEU A 102 -3.84 3.21 16.93
N GLU A 103 -3.75 1.97 17.43
CA GLU A 103 -4.60 1.50 18.52
C GLU A 103 -4.13 2.13 19.83
N ILE A 104 -5.05 2.82 20.50
CA ILE A 104 -4.80 3.41 21.81
C ILE A 104 -5.38 2.45 22.83
N PRO A 105 -4.54 1.85 23.71
CA PRO A 105 -5.05 0.97 24.75
C PRO A 105 -6.06 1.74 25.61
N ALA A 106 -7.15 1.07 25.96
CA ALA A 106 -8.10 1.63 26.93
C ALA A 106 -7.33 1.91 28.23
N PRO A 107 -7.59 3.05 28.91
CA PRO A 107 -6.95 3.30 30.19
C PRO A 107 -7.28 2.14 31.15
N ASP A 108 -6.26 1.55 31.76
CA ASP A 108 -6.44 0.52 32.77
C ASP A 108 -7.38 1.06 33.85
N ASN A 109 -8.54 0.42 34.02
CA ASN A 109 -9.38 0.66 35.18
C ASN A 109 -8.61 0.16 36.41
N LEU A 110 -7.81 1.04 37.01
CA LEU A 110 -7.32 0.93 38.38
C LEU A 110 -8.54 0.96 39.31
N SER A 111 -9.23 -0.18 39.37
CA SER A 111 -10.27 -0.45 40.35
C SER A 111 -9.55 -0.91 41.61
N SER A 112 -9.36 0.06 42.51
CA SER A 112 -8.95 -0.10 43.91
C SER A 112 -9.79 -1.10 44.69
#